data_AF-A0AA35RY94-F1
#
_entry.id   AF-A0AA35RY94-F1
#
_cell.length_a   1.000
_cell.length_b   1.000
_cell.length_c   1.000
_cell.angle_alpha   90.00
_cell.angle_beta   90.00
_cell.angle_gamma   90.00
#
_symmetry.space_group_name_H-M   'P 1'
#
loop_
_entity.id
_entity.type
_entity.pdbx_description
1 polymer ?
#
loop_
_entity_poly.entity_id
_entity_poly.type
_entity_poly.pdbx_seq_one_letter_code
_entity_poly.pdbx_strand_id
1 'polypeptide(L)'
;MLRLEIRLVVFLAALALLFLLAVEWSVDGRRYGPALSDGDSPRRRSATYRSAGIVSTKTPNKKRQKNYSFDPLPSNVVESVDGFLFFVGYARSGHSIVASFLDAHPNVVIAHEYALFNRWAETPDLFNNRREFLFNTLFNSSHFSAQAGLRQGKGGIKKKGYSLEVPSWYQGTYEGGITMIGDKAGGMTAQVYRRNKDKFVSVYRQLCSTAGVPVYAIHVVRNPYDNIATMLLYNDHVKQTTNVTHKYRNIDALRKQIKAYFVQVESVLDMMKQAGLNDITIHHSSFVKNPKGTMQRVCNSLSVTCSESYLQMVAEHTFSNESQSRHLVEWTPELVKTVEANIAKHPILKHYKFK
;
A
#
# COMPACT_ATOMS: atom_id res chain seq x y z
N MET A 1 28.67 -23.04 25.85
CA MET A 1 28.62 -22.81 24.39
C MET A 1 27.51 -23.61 23.71
N LEU A 2 27.43 -24.94 23.90
CA LEU A 2 26.45 -25.81 23.21
C LEU A 2 24.95 -25.40 23.37
N ARG A 3 24.55 -24.82 24.51
CA ARG A 3 23.15 -24.39 24.75
C ARG A 3 22.75 -23.10 24.03
N LEU A 4 23.71 -22.27 23.60
CA LEU A 4 23.44 -21.02 22.90
C LEU A 4 23.22 -21.27 21.40
N GLU A 5 23.99 -22.17 20.81
CA GLU A 5 23.88 -22.55 19.41
C GLU A 5 22.56 -23.28 19.10
N ILE A 6 22.11 -24.15 20.01
CA ILE A 6 20.82 -24.84 19.86
C ILE A 6 19.66 -23.83 19.88
N ARG A 7 19.73 -22.79 20.72
CA ARG A 7 18.69 -21.73 20.75
C ARG A 7 18.68 -20.89 19.48
N LEU A 8 19.85 -20.60 18.90
CA LEU A 8 19.97 -19.85 17.65
C LEU A 8 19.45 -20.66 16.45
N VAL A 9 19.77 -21.95 16.38
CA VAL A 9 19.29 -22.85 15.32
C VAL A 9 17.76 -23.04 15.40
N VAL A 10 17.20 -23.19 16.60
CA VAL A 10 15.75 -23.29 16.80
C VAL A 10 15.05 -21.96 16.44
N PHE A 11 15.66 -20.82 16.76
CA PHE A 11 15.12 -19.49 16.41
C PHE A 11 15.14 -19.23 14.90
N LEU A 12 16.23 -19.58 14.21
CA LEU A 12 16.35 -19.47 12.75
C LEU A 12 15.42 -20.44 12.02
N ALA A 13 15.24 -21.66 12.54
CA ALA A 13 14.27 -22.62 12.00
C ALA A 13 12.83 -22.14 12.18
N ALA A 14 12.49 -21.52 13.32
CA ALA A 14 11.17 -20.92 13.54
C ALA A 14 10.91 -19.72 12.61
N LEU A 15 11.92 -18.88 12.35
CA LEU A 15 11.84 -17.79 11.37
C LEU A 15 11.67 -18.30 9.94
N ALA A 16 12.39 -19.35 9.55
CA ALA A 16 12.26 -19.97 8.23
C ALA A 16 10.89 -20.65 8.04
N LEU A 17 10.35 -21.29 9.08
CA LEU A 17 9.01 -21.91 9.07
C LEU A 17 7.91 -20.84 9.01
N LEU A 18 8.04 -19.75 9.78
CA LEU A 18 7.14 -18.59 9.71
C LEU A 18 7.22 -17.88 8.36
N PHE A 19 8.38 -17.89 7.71
CA PHE A 19 8.56 -17.33 6.37
C PHE A 19 7.93 -18.23 5.30
N LEU A 20 8.06 -19.56 5.39
CA LEU A 20 7.37 -20.50 4.52
C LEU A 20 5.84 -20.41 4.68
N LEU A 21 5.36 -20.31 5.93
CA LEU A 21 3.94 -20.08 6.21
C LEU A 21 3.46 -18.70 5.73
N ALA A 22 4.28 -17.65 5.78
CA ALA A 22 3.95 -16.34 5.23
C ALA A 22 3.96 -16.30 3.69
N VAL A 23 4.80 -17.11 3.05
CA VAL A 23 4.81 -17.31 1.60
C VAL A 23 3.59 -18.12 1.16
N GLU A 24 3.22 -19.19 1.87
CA GLU A 24 1.98 -19.94 1.64
C GLU A 24 0.73 -19.09 1.95
N TRP A 25 0.69 -18.31 3.02
CA TRP A 25 -0.46 -17.42 3.31
C TRP A 25 -0.57 -16.21 2.37
N SER A 26 0.54 -15.71 1.81
CA SER A 26 0.51 -14.72 0.72
C SER A 26 -0.05 -15.31 -0.59
N VAL A 27 0.01 -16.64 -0.73
CA VAL A 27 -0.61 -17.42 -1.81
C VAL A 27 -2.08 -17.73 -1.47
N ASP A 28 -2.42 -17.96 -0.20
CA ASP A 28 -3.73 -18.39 0.30
C ASP A 28 -4.54 -17.32 1.06
N GLY A 29 -4.31 -16.04 0.75
CA GLY A 29 -5.22 -14.96 1.11
C GLY A 29 -6.63 -15.27 0.60
N ARG A 30 -7.44 -15.89 1.45
CA ARG A 30 -8.74 -16.47 1.12
C ARG A 30 -9.55 -15.49 0.27
N ARG A 31 -9.69 -15.92 -0.98
CA ARG A 31 -10.46 -15.29 -2.04
C ARG A 31 -11.91 -15.22 -1.57
N TYR A 32 -12.44 -14.01 -1.45
CA TYR A 32 -13.88 -13.81 -1.53
C TYR A 32 -14.20 -13.38 -2.96
N GLY A 33 -14.41 -14.42 -3.77
CA GLY A 33 -14.74 -14.49 -5.19
C GLY A 33 -14.73 -15.98 -5.56
N PRO A 34 -15.62 -16.48 -6.44
CA PRO A 34 -15.79 -17.91 -6.68
C PRO A 34 -14.46 -18.56 -7.09
N ALA A 35 -14.29 -19.83 -6.72
CA ALA A 35 -13.07 -20.62 -6.88
C ALA A 35 -12.41 -20.42 -8.25
N LEU A 36 -11.09 -20.17 -8.24
CA LEU A 36 -10.31 -20.07 -9.48
C LEU A 36 -10.21 -21.45 -10.13
N SER A 37 -10.47 -21.50 -11.43
CA SER A 37 -9.95 -22.56 -12.28
C SER A 37 -8.48 -22.29 -12.62
N ASP A 38 -7.68 -23.35 -12.71
CA ASP A 38 -6.22 -23.37 -12.87
C ASP A 38 -5.68 -22.86 -14.23
N GLY A 39 -6.31 -21.83 -14.82
CA GLY A 39 -5.96 -21.33 -16.15
C GLY A 39 -5.33 -19.93 -16.22
N ASP A 40 -5.24 -19.18 -15.11
CA ASP A 40 -5.03 -17.72 -15.18
C ASP A 40 -3.55 -17.27 -15.11
N SER A 41 -2.94 -17.01 -16.28
CA SER A 41 -1.55 -16.55 -16.35
C SER A 41 -1.38 -15.05 -16.02
N PRO A 42 -0.26 -14.64 -15.37
CA PRO A 42 0.00 -13.25 -14.96
C PRO A 42 0.01 -12.20 -16.09
N ARG A 43 0.07 -12.58 -17.37
CA ARG A 43 -0.11 -11.65 -18.51
C ARG A 43 -1.49 -10.97 -18.49
N ARG A 44 -2.52 -11.68 -18.00
CA ARG A 44 -3.94 -11.28 -18.00
C ARG A 44 -4.22 -10.02 -17.16
N ARG A 45 -3.52 -9.83 -16.04
CA ARG A 45 -3.72 -8.71 -15.10
C ARG A 45 -3.07 -7.39 -15.54
N SER A 46 -2.12 -7.44 -16.48
CA SER A 46 -1.29 -6.29 -16.86
C SER A 46 -1.93 -5.31 -17.86
N ALA A 47 -3.02 -5.73 -18.52
CA ALA A 47 -3.65 -5.00 -19.61
C ALA A 47 -4.46 -3.78 -19.14
N THR A 48 -5.23 -3.94 -18.07
CA THR A 48 -6.13 -2.93 -17.48
C THR A 48 -5.38 -1.70 -16.94
N TYR A 49 -4.10 -1.86 -16.58
CA TYR A 49 -3.27 -0.78 -16.03
C TYR A 49 -2.64 0.09 -17.10
N ARG A 50 -2.33 -0.47 -18.28
CA ARG A 50 -1.78 0.27 -19.42
C ARG A 50 -2.83 1.19 -20.04
N SER A 51 -4.05 0.70 -20.22
CA SER A 51 -5.16 1.50 -20.74
C SER A 51 -5.59 2.63 -19.80
N ALA A 52 -5.31 2.49 -18.50
CA ALA A 52 -5.61 3.50 -17.49
C ALA A 52 -4.52 4.58 -17.33
N GLY A 53 -3.40 4.52 -18.07
CA GLY A 53 -2.32 5.51 -17.96
C GLY A 53 -1.50 5.45 -16.67
N ILE A 54 -1.58 4.34 -15.91
CA ILE A 54 -0.97 4.20 -14.56
C ILE A 54 0.53 3.79 -14.63
N VAL A 55 1.16 3.88 -15.80
CA VAL A 55 2.44 3.20 -16.08
C VAL A 55 3.59 4.18 -16.24
N SER A 56 4.58 4.11 -15.33
CA SER A 56 5.96 4.45 -15.68
C SER A 56 6.52 3.30 -16.53
N THR A 57 6.96 3.62 -17.75
CA THR A 57 7.47 2.65 -18.74
C THR A 57 8.93 2.28 -18.55
N LYS A 58 9.64 2.93 -17.60
CA LYS A 58 11.06 2.69 -17.33
C LYS A 58 11.20 1.67 -16.21
N THR A 59 11.29 0.39 -16.57
CA THR A 59 11.73 -0.67 -15.64
C THR A 59 13.14 -1.09 -16.07
N PRO A 60 14.20 -0.73 -15.33
CA PRO A 60 15.52 -1.29 -15.59
C PRO A 60 15.53 -2.79 -15.27
N ASN A 61 16.28 -3.54 -16.07
CA ASN A 61 16.35 -4.99 -15.98
C ASN A 61 17.36 -5.37 -14.87
N LYS A 62 16.98 -5.27 -13.59
CA LYS A 62 17.86 -5.67 -12.47
C LYS A 62 17.91 -7.20 -12.37
N LYS A 63 19.11 -7.79 -12.41
CA LYS A 63 19.28 -9.24 -12.16
C LYS A 63 18.84 -9.54 -10.72
N ARG A 64 17.91 -10.48 -10.54
CA ARG A 64 17.46 -10.96 -9.22
C ARG A 64 18.67 -11.52 -8.44
N GLN A 65 18.93 -11.01 -7.24
CA GLN A 65 19.84 -11.68 -6.31
C GLN A 65 19.15 -12.94 -5.77
N LYS A 66 19.87 -14.07 -5.75
CA LYS A 66 19.34 -15.38 -5.34
C LYS A 66 19.55 -15.67 -3.85
N ASN A 67 20.43 -14.94 -3.18
CA ASN A 67 20.76 -15.13 -1.76
C ASN A 67 20.53 -13.81 -1.02
N TYR A 68 19.63 -13.82 -0.03
CA TYR A 68 19.37 -12.69 0.87
C TYR A 68 19.72 -13.10 2.30
N SER A 69 20.59 -12.33 2.95
CA SER A 69 20.75 -12.39 4.41
C SER A 69 19.71 -11.48 5.05
N PHE A 70 19.08 -11.95 6.12
CA PHE A 70 18.23 -11.13 6.99
C PHE A 70 19.06 -10.72 8.18
N ASP A 71 19.88 -9.69 7.98
CA ASP A 71 20.68 -9.13 9.06
C ASP A 71 19.81 -8.20 9.91
N PRO A 72 19.82 -8.36 11.25
CA PRO A 72 19.11 -7.42 12.10
C PRO A 72 19.71 -6.02 11.93
N LEU A 73 18.83 -5.02 11.93
CA LEU A 73 19.17 -3.61 12.03
C LEU A 73 20.11 -3.41 13.22
N PRO A 74 21.24 -2.71 13.03
CA PRO A 74 22.09 -2.29 14.14
C PRO A 74 21.30 -1.51 15.19
N SER A 75 21.65 -1.65 16.47
CA SER A 75 20.94 -0.98 17.58
C SER A 75 20.84 0.54 17.37
N ASN A 76 21.91 1.18 16.91
CA ASN A 76 21.91 2.62 16.62
C ASN A 76 20.91 3.02 15.52
N VAL A 77 20.58 2.12 14.59
CA VAL A 77 19.56 2.36 13.56
C VAL A 77 18.16 2.19 14.13
N VAL A 78 17.94 1.19 15.00
CA VAL A 78 16.66 1.01 15.72
C VAL A 78 16.36 2.23 16.61
N GLU A 79 17.40 2.76 17.26
CA GLU A 79 17.34 3.96 18.12
C GLU A 79 17.06 5.23 17.32
N SER A 80 17.53 5.32 16.06
CA SER A 80 17.29 6.46 15.17
C SER A 80 15.85 6.60 14.65
N VAL A 81 14.98 5.62 14.92
CA VAL A 81 13.57 5.67 14.55
C VAL A 81 12.84 6.64 15.47
N ASP A 82 12.31 7.71 14.86
CA ASP A 82 11.58 8.79 15.52
C ASP A 82 10.08 8.78 15.20
N GLY A 83 9.64 7.94 14.26
CA GLY A 83 8.23 7.79 13.96
C GLY A 83 7.87 6.50 13.23
N PHE A 84 6.62 6.12 13.39
CA PHE A 84 6.01 4.98 12.73
C PHE A 84 4.90 5.46 11.80
N LEU A 85 4.74 4.85 10.64
CA LEU A 85 3.57 5.13 9.79
C LEU A 85 2.91 3.87 9.24
N PHE A 86 1.60 3.97 9.00
CA PHE A 86 0.85 2.94 8.31
C PHE A 86 -0.14 3.58 7.35
N PHE A 87 -0.59 2.82 6.37
CA PHE A 87 -1.56 3.30 5.40
C PHE A 87 -2.98 2.92 5.81
N VAL A 88 -3.92 3.80 5.48
CA VAL A 88 -5.37 3.57 5.59
C VAL A 88 -6.06 4.02 4.31
N GLY A 89 -7.12 3.34 3.93
CA GLY A 89 -7.94 3.74 2.80
C GLY A 89 -8.50 2.56 2.04
N TYR A 90 -8.99 2.87 0.86
CA TYR A 90 -9.67 1.94 -0.04
C TYR A 90 -8.73 1.48 -1.15
N ALA A 91 -8.98 0.28 -1.69
CA ALA A 91 -8.22 -0.22 -2.83
C ALA A 91 -8.23 0.81 -3.96
N ARG A 92 -7.15 0.88 -4.77
CA ARG A 92 -7.09 1.64 -6.03
C ARG A 92 -6.95 3.17 -5.92
N SER A 93 -6.65 3.70 -4.73
CA SER A 93 -6.48 5.15 -4.50
C SER A 93 -5.07 5.69 -4.75
N GLY A 94 -4.07 4.83 -4.92
CA GLY A 94 -2.67 5.24 -5.14
C GLY A 94 -1.74 5.09 -3.94
N HIS A 95 -2.16 4.43 -2.85
CA HIS A 95 -1.28 4.15 -1.70
C HIS A 95 0.08 3.54 -2.08
N SER A 96 0.10 2.65 -3.06
CA SER A 96 1.32 1.95 -3.45
C SER A 96 2.37 2.87 -4.06
N ILE A 97 1.99 3.89 -4.84
CA ILE A 97 2.97 4.81 -5.43
C ILE A 97 3.51 5.78 -4.37
N VAL A 98 2.65 6.28 -3.48
CA VAL A 98 3.07 7.12 -2.35
C VAL A 98 4.02 6.36 -1.43
N ALA A 99 3.69 5.11 -1.06
CA ALA A 99 4.57 4.27 -0.25
C ALA A 99 5.91 3.98 -0.94
N SER A 100 5.90 3.75 -2.25
CA SER A 100 7.13 3.54 -3.02
C SER A 100 8.05 4.76 -3.00
N PHE A 101 7.51 5.97 -3.03
CA PHE A 101 8.29 7.20 -2.95
C PHE A 101 8.79 7.48 -1.54
N LEU A 102 7.97 7.24 -0.52
CA LEU A 102 8.41 7.34 0.87
C LEU A 102 9.56 6.34 1.12
N ASP A 103 9.41 5.09 0.72
CA ASP A 103 10.45 4.08 0.90
C ASP A 103 11.71 4.34 0.05
N ALA A 104 11.65 5.22 -0.95
CA ALA A 104 12.82 5.64 -1.72
C ALA A 104 13.60 6.80 -1.07
N HIS A 105 13.11 7.34 0.05
CA HIS A 105 13.76 8.38 0.84
C HIS A 105 14.94 7.81 1.65
N PRO A 106 16.06 8.53 1.82
CA PRO A 106 17.24 8.04 2.54
C PRO A 106 16.96 7.57 3.97
N ASN A 107 15.99 8.17 4.65
CA ASN A 107 15.67 7.87 6.06
C ASN A 107 14.26 7.33 6.30
N VAL A 108 13.58 6.79 5.28
CA VAL A 108 12.23 6.22 5.46
C VAL A 108 12.14 4.82 4.85
N VAL A 109 11.60 3.88 5.62
CA VAL A 109 11.42 2.48 5.20
C VAL A 109 9.97 2.06 5.32
N ILE A 110 9.32 1.73 4.20
CA ILE A 110 7.93 1.27 4.15
C ILE A 110 7.86 -0.14 3.58
N ALA A 111 7.47 -1.09 4.43
CA ALA A 111 7.14 -2.44 4.00
C ALA A 111 5.95 -2.44 3.02
N HIS A 112 6.01 -3.31 2.01
CA HIS A 112 4.99 -3.38 0.97
C HIS A 112 4.05 -4.56 1.20
N GLU A 113 2.86 -4.27 1.72
CA GLU A 113 1.80 -5.26 1.99
C GLU A 113 2.23 -6.33 3.02
N TYR A 114 2.91 -5.91 4.11
CA TYR A 114 3.27 -6.84 5.19
C TYR A 114 2.03 -7.32 5.96
N ALA A 115 0.97 -6.50 6.01
CA ALA A 115 -0.29 -6.77 6.70
C ALA A 115 -0.17 -6.71 8.23
N LEU A 116 0.54 -5.71 8.75
CA LEU A 116 0.89 -5.62 10.17
C LEU A 116 -0.33 -5.79 11.09
N PHE A 117 -1.40 -5.02 10.86
CA PHE A 117 -2.60 -5.07 11.72
C PHE A 117 -3.29 -6.43 11.71
N ASN A 118 -3.32 -7.12 10.56
CA ASN A 118 -3.89 -8.48 10.48
C ASN A 118 -3.04 -9.46 11.30
N ARG A 119 -1.72 -9.47 11.06
CA ARG A 119 -0.80 -10.38 11.76
C ARG A 119 -0.79 -10.11 13.26
N TRP A 120 -0.81 -8.84 13.66
CA TRP A 120 -0.86 -8.46 15.08
C TRP A 120 -2.19 -8.86 15.73
N ALA A 121 -3.30 -8.71 15.02
CA ALA A 121 -4.60 -9.14 15.54
C ALA A 121 -4.65 -10.66 15.78
N GLU A 122 -4.01 -11.44 14.91
CA GLU A 122 -3.94 -12.91 14.97
C GLU A 122 -2.86 -13.43 15.94
N THR A 123 -1.73 -12.73 16.07
CA THR A 123 -0.57 -13.14 16.86
C THR A 123 0.01 -11.99 17.70
N PRO A 124 -0.73 -11.48 18.70
CA PRO A 124 -0.34 -10.28 19.45
C PRO A 124 1.01 -10.44 20.18
N ASP A 125 1.29 -11.61 20.73
CA ASP A 125 2.52 -11.91 21.50
C ASP A 125 3.79 -11.87 20.64
N LEU A 126 3.64 -11.92 19.31
CA LEU A 126 4.77 -11.80 18.39
C LEU A 126 5.36 -10.39 18.38
N PHE A 127 4.53 -9.37 18.61
CA PHE A 127 4.90 -7.96 18.47
C PHE A 127 4.82 -7.16 19.77
N ASN A 128 3.97 -7.56 20.72
CA ASN A 128 3.80 -6.84 21.98
C ASN A 128 5.14 -6.68 22.71
N ASN A 129 5.49 -5.42 23.04
CA ASN A 129 6.72 -5.04 23.72
C ASN A 129 8.02 -5.48 23.00
N ARG A 130 7.96 -5.67 21.68
CA ARG A 130 9.07 -6.18 20.87
C ARG A 130 9.46 -5.18 19.77
N ARG A 131 9.88 -3.97 20.17
CA ARG A 131 10.24 -2.84 19.26
C ARG A 131 11.25 -3.25 18.18
N GLU A 132 12.38 -3.81 18.59
CA GLU A 132 13.44 -4.26 17.67
C GLU A 132 12.91 -5.28 16.67
N PHE A 133 12.12 -6.25 17.13
CA PHE A 133 11.54 -7.28 16.27
C PHE A 133 10.58 -6.67 15.23
N LEU A 134 9.72 -5.73 15.66
CA LEU A 134 8.80 -5.02 14.78
C LEU A 134 9.57 -4.29 13.67
N PHE A 135 10.59 -3.50 14.03
CA PHE A 135 11.34 -2.69 13.06
C PHE A 135 12.16 -3.57 12.11
N ASN A 136 12.85 -4.58 12.64
CA ASN A 136 13.57 -5.57 11.84
C ASN A 136 12.67 -6.26 10.82
N THR A 137 11.47 -6.65 11.25
CA THR A 137 10.52 -7.35 10.39
C THR A 137 10.05 -6.47 9.22
N LEU A 138 9.74 -5.20 9.49
CA LEU A 138 9.31 -4.25 8.44
C LEU A 138 10.45 -3.89 7.50
N PHE A 139 11.66 -3.65 8.02
CA PHE A 139 12.84 -3.42 7.21
C PHE A 139 13.14 -4.60 6.29
N ASN A 140 13.22 -5.81 6.85
CA ASN A 140 13.47 -7.03 6.09
C ASN A 140 12.40 -7.28 5.01
N SER A 141 11.13 -6.99 5.32
CA SER A 141 10.04 -7.07 4.35
C SER A 141 10.21 -6.06 3.20
N SER A 142 10.55 -4.81 3.52
CA SER A 142 10.80 -3.77 2.51
C SER A 142 12.00 -4.11 1.64
N HIS A 143 13.13 -4.45 2.28
CA HIS A 143 14.40 -4.82 1.65
C HIS A 143 14.22 -5.99 0.68
N PHE A 144 13.63 -7.09 1.15
CA PHE A 144 13.33 -8.24 0.31
C PHE A 144 12.44 -7.85 -0.88
N SER A 145 11.38 -7.06 -0.64
CA SER A 145 10.47 -6.67 -1.72
C SER A 145 11.14 -5.83 -2.80
N ALA A 146 12.05 -4.95 -2.42
CA ALA A 146 12.81 -4.13 -3.35
C ALA A 146 13.85 -4.97 -4.11
N GLN A 147 14.68 -5.74 -3.41
CA GLN A 147 15.78 -6.46 -4.04
C GLN A 147 15.33 -7.70 -4.83
N ALA A 148 14.30 -8.42 -4.37
CA ALA A 148 13.78 -9.61 -5.07
C ALA A 148 12.97 -9.26 -6.33
N GLY A 149 12.91 -7.97 -6.68
CA GLY A 149 12.18 -7.46 -7.84
C GLY A 149 10.66 -7.55 -7.69
N LEU A 150 10.11 -7.68 -6.47
CA LEU A 150 8.66 -7.71 -6.26
C LEU A 150 7.99 -6.38 -6.63
N ARG A 151 8.76 -5.30 -6.62
CA ARG A 151 8.33 -3.97 -7.06
C ARG A 151 8.40 -3.75 -8.58
N GLN A 152 9.00 -4.69 -9.33
CA GLN A 152 9.12 -4.60 -10.79
C GLN A 152 7.82 -5.01 -11.50
N GLY A 153 7.35 -4.17 -12.42
CA GLY A 153 6.12 -4.40 -13.17
C GLY A 153 6.19 -5.56 -14.18
N LYS A 154 7.38 -5.82 -14.73
CA LYS A 154 7.70 -6.94 -15.62
C LYS A 154 8.88 -7.72 -15.04
N GLY A 155 8.61 -8.65 -14.13
CA GLY A 155 9.66 -9.46 -13.52
C GLY A 155 9.40 -9.84 -12.07
N GLY A 156 8.52 -9.14 -11.35
CA GLY A 156 8.10 -9.53 -10.00
C GLY A 156 7.15 -10.73 -9.97
N ILE A 157 6.99 -11.34 -8.78
CA ILE A 157 6.10 -12.51 -8.54
C ILE A 157 4.64 -12.22 -8.91
N LYS A 158 4.22 -10.95 -8.98
CA LYS A 158 2.88 -10.53 -9.42
C LYS A 158 3.03 -9.58 -10.62
N LYS A 159 2.84 -10.06 -11.86
CA LYS A 159 2.83 -9.22 -13.08
C LYS A 159 1.62 -8.26 -13.07
N LYS A 160 1.71 -7.17 -12.32
CA LYS A 160 0.61 -6.19 -12.15
C LYS A 160 0.50 -5.22 -13.33
N GLY A 161 1.49 -5.16 -14.22
CA GLY A 161 1.44 -4.32 -15.44
C GLY A 161 1.87 -2.87 -15.27
N TYR A 162 2.32 -2.49 -14.07
CA TYR A 162 2.95 -1.21 -13.73
C TYR A 162 4.10 -1.48 -12.75
N SER A 163 5.15 -0.68 -12.80
CA SER A 163 6.28 -0.77 -11.88
C SER A 163 6.08 0.17 -10.70
N LEU A 164 6.46 -0.28 -9.51
CA LEU A 164 6.55 0.51 -8.28
C LEU A 164 8.01 0.71 -7.85
N GLU A 165 8.94 0.27 -8.71
CA GLU A 165 10.36 0.45 -8.56
C GLU A 165 10.73 1.93 -8.74
N VAL A 166 11.56 2.41 -7.83
CA VAL A 166 12.22 3.72 -7.94
C VAL A 166 13.72 3.42 -8.02
N PRO A 167 14.26 3.21 -9.23
CA PRO A 167 15.62 2.71 -9.41
C PRO A 167 16.66 3.70 -8.89
N SER A 168 17.77 3.19 -8.35
CA SER A 168 18.93 3.99 -7.92
C SER A 168 18.69 4.95 -6.74
N TRP A 169 17.62 4.74 -5.98
CA TRP A 169 17.33 5.43 -4.71
C TRP A 169 17.29 4.44 -3.55
N TYR A 170 16.91 4.89 -2.36
CA TYR A 170 16.98 4.12 -1.13
C TYR A 170 15.85 3.11 -0.95
N GLN A 171 15.17 2.70 -2.04
CA GLN A 171 14.02 1.80 -1.95
C GLN A 171 14.41 0.44 -1.33
N GLY A 172 13.86 0.14 -0.16
CA GLY A 172 14.21 -1.03 0.64
C GLY A 172 15.61 -0.97 1.29
N THR A 173 16.20 0.21 1.45
CA THR A 173 17.46 0.47 2.16
C THR A 173 17.36 1.81 2.88
N TYR A 174 18.45 2.29 3.47
CA TYR A 174 18.53 3.59 4.12
C TYR A 174 19.97 4.14 4.04
N GLU A 175 20.14 5.40 4.42
CA GLU A 175 21.44 6.08 4.55
C GLU A 175 21.64 6.59 5.98
N GLY A 176 22.65 6.07 6.68
CA GLY A 176 22.96 6.44 8.06
C GLY A 176 21.99 5.87 9.10
N GLY A 177 20.69 6.14 8.96
CA GLY A 177 19.63 5.69 9.87
C GLY A 177 18.23 5.75 9.26
N ILE A 178 17.23 5.34 10.03
CA ILE A 178 15.82 5.27 9.62
C ILE A 178 15.03 6.17 10.57
N THR A 179 14.59 7.34 10.13
CA THR A 179 13.73 8.24 10.92
C THR A 179 12.30 7.74 10.96
N MET A 180 11.77 7.26 9.82
CA MET A 180 10.40 6.73 9.73
C MET A 180 10.38 5.29 9.24
N ILE A 181 9.63 4.43 9.93
CA ILE A 181 9.39 3.05 9.51
C ILE A 181 7.91 2.71 9.47
N GLY A 182 7.49 1.82 8.58
CA GLY A 182 6.06 1.56 8.44
C GLY A 182 5.65 0.39 7.57
N ASP A 183 4.33 0.19 7.48
CA ASP A 183 3.69 -0.79 6.60
C ASP A 183 2.62 -0.14 5.72
N LYS A 184 2.75 -0.35 4.41
CA LYS A 184 1.67 -0.07 3.47
C LYS A 184 0.80 -1.31 3.31
N ALA A 185 -0.37 -1.28 3.94
CA ALA A 185 -1.39 -2.32 3.83
C ALA A 185 -2.83 -1.76 3.86
N GLY A 186 -3.05 -0.53 3.36
CA GLY A 186 -4.24 0.27 3.68
C GLY A 186 -5.61 -0.40 3.54
N GLY A 187 -5.82 -1.20 2.48
CA GLY A 187 -7.07 -1.94 2.31
C GLY A 187 -7.26 -3.06 3.35
N MET A 188 -6.18 -3.73 3.75
CA MET A 188 -6.20 -4.78 4.78
C MET A 188 -6.35 -4.15 6.18
N THR A 189 -5.66 -3.05 6.46
CA THR A 189 -5.83 -2.27 7.70
C THR A 189 -7.31 -1.89 7.89
N ALA A 190 -7.94 -1.30 6.87
CA ALA A 190 -9.36 -0.96 6.92
C ALA A 190 -10.26 -2.20 7.06
N GLN A 191 -9.85 -3.36 6.55
CA GLN A 191 -10.59 -4.61 6.72
C GLN A 191 -10.54 -5.14 8.16
N VAL A 192 -9.41 -5.03 8.85
CA VAL A 192 -9.31 -5.41 10.28
C VAL A 192 -10.31 -4.61 11.09
N TYR A 193 -10.36 -3.29 10.89
CA TYR A 193 -11.33 -2.42 11.56
C TYR A 193 -12.78 -2.79 11.27
N ARG A 194 -13.13 -3.04 10.01
CA ARG A 194 -14.51 -3.45 9.64
C ARG A 194 -14.95 -4.77 10.25
N ARG A 195 -14.02 -5.70 10.44
CA ARG A 195 -14.32 -7.01 11.03
C ARG A 195 -14.54 -6.89 12.54
N ASN A 196 -13.71 -6.09 13.22
CA ASN A 196 -13.80 -5.91 14.66
C ASN A 196 -13.13 -4.58 15.06
N LYS A 197 -13.95 -3.58 15.41
CA LYS A 197 -13.49 -2.23 15.77
C LYS A 197 -12.65 -2.24 17.04
N ASP A 198 -13.12 -2.93 18.08
CA ASP A 198 -12.45 -2.97 19.38
C ASP A 198 -11.09 -3.67 19.27
N LYS A 199 -11.02 -4.75 18.48
CA LYS A 199 -9.77 -5.44 18.20
C LYS A 199 -8.78 -4.53 17.48
N PHE A 200 -9.23 -3.76 16.48
CA PHE A 200 -8.37 -2.79 15.81
C PHE A 200 -7.86 -1.74 16.80
N VAL A 201 -8.74 -1.15 17.62
CA VAL A 201 -8.34 -0.13 18.62
C VAL A 201 -7.33 -0.71 19.61
N SER A 202 -7.52 -1.95 20.06
CA SER A 202 -6.55 -2.66 20.91
C SER A 202 -5.20 -2.82 20.22
N VAL A 203 -5.18 -3.28 18.96
CA VAL A 203 -3.94 -3.46 18.18
C VAL A 203 -3.26 -2.12 17.93
N TYR A 204 -4.01 -1.06 17.64
CA TYR A 204 -3.45 0.28 17.45
C TYR A 204 -2.77 0.80 18.72
N ARG A 205 -3.40 0.63 19.89
CA ARG A 205 -2.79 0.99 21.19
C ARG A 205 -1.52 0.19 21.47
N GLN A 206 -1.54 -1.11 21.19
CA GLN A 206 -0.36 -1.98 21.31
C GLN A 206 0.76 -1.55 20.36
N LEU A 207 0.44 -1.19 19.12
CA LEU A 207 1.40 -0.65 18.16
C LEU A 207 2.04 0.64 18.69
N CYS A 208 1.25 1.60 19.18
CA CYS A 208 1.78 2.84 19.76
C CYS A 208 2.73 2.55 20.93
N SER A 209 2.33 1.65 21.84
CA SER A 209 3.16 1.27 22.99
C SER A 209 4.45 0.54 22.59
N THR A 210 4.37 -0.42 21.66
CA THR A 210 5.54 -1.20 21.19
C THR A 210 6.50 -0.33 20.38
N ALA A 211 5.98 0.54 19.51
CA ALA A 211 6.81 1.41 18.68
C ALA A 211 7.54 2.44 19.54
N GLY A 212 6.87 2.97 20.58
CA GLY A 212 7.46 3.96 21.49
C GLY A 212 7.78 5.30 20.82
N VAL A 213 7.16 5.57 19.67
CA VAL A 213 7.33 6.77 18.84
C VAL A 213 5.97 7.20 18.27
N PRO A 214 5.80 8.46 17.83
CA PRO A 214 4.59 8.92 17.17
C PRO A 214 4.16 8.01 16.00
N VAL A 215 2.86 7.68 15.93
CA VAL A 215 2.29 6.79 14.92
C VAL A 215 1.35 7.56 13.99
N TYR A 216 1.69 7.61 12.70
CA TYR A 216 0.95 8.35 11.66
C TYR A 216 0.15 7.42 10.74
N ALA A 217 -1.04 7.86 10.34
CA ALA A 217 -1.88 7.18 9.37
C ALA A 217 -1.89 7.92 8.03
N ILE A 218 -1.27 7.37 6.98
CA ILE A 218 -1.31 7.94 5.64
C ILE A 218 -2.62 7.54 4.95
N HIS A 219 -3.48 8.53 4.67
CA HIS A 219 -4.75 8.35 3.97
C HIS A 219 -4.66 8.90 2.55
N VAL A 220 -4.64 8.02 1.53
CA VAL A 220 -4.62 8.46 0.13
C VAL A 220 -6.03 8.41 -0.47
N VAL A 221 -6.47 9.56 -0.98
CA VAL A 221 -7.80 9.80 -1.54
C VAL A 221 -7.69 10.02 -3.05
N ARG A 222 -8.56 9.38 -3.82
CA ARG A 222 -8.64 9.52 -5.28
C ARG A 222 -10.08 9.82 -5.68
N ASN A 223 -10.26 10.39 -6.87
CA ASN A 223 -11.58 10.59 -7.46
C ASN A 223 -12.44 9.30 -7.34
N PRO A 224 -13.58 9.35 -6.64
CA PRO A 224 -14.44 8.20 -6.40
C PRO A 224 -14.84 7.46 -7.67
N TYR A 225 -15.15 8.19 -8.75
CA TYR A 225 -15.55 7.59 -10.02
C TYR A 225 -14.45 6.74 -10.63
N ASP A 226 -13.21 7.24 -10.61
CA ASP A 226 -12.07 6.48 -11.13
C ASP A 226 -11.76 5.29 -10.23
N ASN A 227 -11.87 5.49 -8.92
CA ASN A 227 -11.60 4.46 -7.96
C ASN A 227 -12.58 3.28 -8.13
N ILE A 228 -13.88 3.59 -8.24
CA ILE A 228 -14.97 2.63 -8.49
C ILE A 228 -14.80 1.95 -9.86
N ALA A 229 -14.54 2.72 -10.93
CA ALA A 229 -14.32 2.16 -12.25
C ALA A 229 -13.10 1.23 -12.29
N THR A 230 -11.99 1.63 -11.65
CA THR A 230 -10.80 0.78 -11.54
C THR A 230 -11.11 -0.51 -10.75
N MET A 231 -11.88 -0.43 -9.66
CA MET A 231 -12.31 -1.60 -8.89
C MET A 231 -13.14 -2.56 -9.75
N LEU A 232 -14.09 -2.04 -10.53
CA LEU A 232 -14.89 -2.84 -11.45
C LEU A 232 -14.02 -3.54 -12.49
N LEU A 233 -13.23 -2.77 -13.24
CA LEU A 233 -12.40 -3.30 -14.33
C LEU A 233 -11.39 -4.35 -13.81
N TYR A 234 -10.89 -4.18 -12.59
CA TYR A 234 -9.98 -5.12 -11.95
C TYR A 234 -10.69 -6.41 -11.53
N ASN A 235 -11.84 -6.31 -10.88
CA ASN A 235 -12.60 -7.46 -10.36
C ASN A 235 -13.21 -8.30 -11.48
N ASP A 236 -13.65 -7.66 -12.56
CA ASP A 236 -14.26 -8.34 -13.72
C ASP A 236 -13.19 -8.81 -14.74
N HIS A 237 -11.91 -8.66 -14.42
CA HIS A 237 -10.78 -9.08 -15.25
C HIS A 237 -10.84 -8.56 -16.70
N VAL A 238 -11.29 -7.31 -16.85
CA VAL A 238 -11.60 -6.71 -18.15
C VAL A 238 -10.33 -6.54 -18.99
N LYS A 239 -10.39 -7.02 -20.24
CA LYS A 239 -9.28 -6.98 -21.22
C LYS A 239 -9.15 -5.61 -21.90
N GLN A 240 -8.01 -5.42 -22.56
CA GLN A 240 -7.53 -4.19 -23.22
C GLN A 240 -8.44 -3.61 -24.32
N THR A 241 -9.50 -4.31 -24.73
CA THR A 241 -10.43 -3.84 -25.76
C THR A 241 -11.29 -2.66 -25.29
N THR A 242 -11.32 -2.39 -23.99
CA THR A 242 -12.05 -1.27 -23.42
C THR A 242 -11.29 0.04 -23.62
N ASN A 243 -11.95 1.02 -24.21
CA ASN A 243 -11.44 2.37 -24.44
C ASN A 243 -12.58 3.39 -24.34
N VAL A 244 -12.30 4.66 -24.63
CA VAL A 244 -13.30 5.74 -24.53
C VAL A 244 -14.47 5.58 -25.52
N THR A 245 -14.29 4.86 -26.63
CA THR A 245 -15.34 4.58 -27.63
C THR A 245 -16.07 3.27 -27.36
N HIS A 246 -15.40 2.29 -26.76
CA HIS A 246 -15.93 0.97 -26.40
C HIS A 246 -15.83 0.78 -24.88
N LYS A 247 -16.80 1.36 -24.16
CA LYS A 247 -16.83 1.31 -22.70
C LYS A 247 -17.24 -0.06 -22.20
N TYR A 248 -16.71 -0.45 -21.05
CA TYR A 248 -17.10 -1.68 -20.38
C TYR A 248 -18.45 -1.49 -19.70
N ARG A 249 -19.39 -2.40 -19.99
CA ARG A 249 -20.77 -2.33 -19.50
C ARG A 249 -21.07 -3.52 -18.61
N ASN A 250 -21.17 -3.27 -17.32
CA ASN A 250 -21.71 -4.21 -16.33
C ASN A 250 -22.37 -3.41 -15.19
N ILE A 251 -23.62 -3.00 -15.39
CA ILE A 251 -24.32 -2.04 -14.53
C ILE A 251 -24.53 -2.60 -13.12
N ASP A 252 -24.84 -3.89 -12.98
CA ASP A 252 -25.05 -4.51 -11.68
C ASP A 252 -23.75 -4.64 -10.88
N ALA A 253 -22.65 -5.02 -11.54
CA ALA A 253 -21.34 -5.04 -10.89
C ALA A 253 -20.89 -3.61 -10.53
N LEU A 254 -21.12 -2.62 -11.38
CA LEU A 254 -20.83 -1.22 -11.09
C LEU A 254 -21.59 -0.74 -9.84
N ARG A 255 -22.89 -1.05 -9.74
CA ARG A 255 -23.72 -0.75 -8.55
C ARG A 255 -23.14 -1.38 -7.27
N LYS A 256 -22.67 -2.65 -7.36
CA LYS A 256 -21.98 -3.32 -6.24
C LYS A 256 -20.68 -2.60 -5.86
N GLN A 257 -19.88 -2.16 -6.85
CA GLN A 257 -18.64 -1.43 -6.58
C GLN A 257 -18.87 -0.05 -5.96
N ILE A 258 -19.93 0.67 -6.36
CA ILE A 258 -20.33 1.94 -5.73
C ILE A 258 -20.60 1.72 -4.24
N LYS A 259 -21.44 0.74 -3.89
CA LYS A 259 -21.73 0.40 -2.49
C LYS A 259 -20.46 0.00 -1.73
N ALA A 260 -19.65 -0.88 -2.31
CA ALA A 260 -18.42 -1.38 -1.68
C ALA A 260 -17.38 -0.27 -1.43
N TYR A 261 -17.30 0.72 -2.34
CA TYR A 261 -16.41 1.87 -2.19
C TYR A 261 -16.84 2.76 -1.03
N PHE A 262 -18.12 3.17 -0.97
CA PHE A 262 -18.58 4.08 0.09
C PHE A 262 -18.58 3.43 1.48
N VAL A 263 -18.85 2.13 1.58
CA VAL A 263 -18.64 1.38 2.84
C VAL A 263 -17.18 1.43 3.30
N GLN A 264 -16.22 1.41 2.38
CA GLN A 264 -14.80 1.57 2.73
C GLN A 264 -14.48 3.00 3.16
N VAL A 265 -15.00 4.00 2.46
CA VAL A 265 -14.83 5.43 2.83
C VAL A 265 -15.36 5.67 4.24
N GLU A 266 -16.61 5.30 4.50
CA GLU A 266 -17.26 5.48 5.81
C GLU A 266 -16.49 4.76 6.90
N SER A 267 -16.06 3.53 6.65
CA SER A 267 -15.27 2.76 7.62
C SER A 267 -13.91 3.39 7.92
N VAL A 268 -13.22 3.96 6.94
CA VAL A 268 -11.91 4.59 7.15
C VAL A 268 -12.07 5.88 7.93
N LEU A 269 -13.08 6.69 7.61
CA LEU A 269 -13.37 7.92 8.35
C LEU A 269 -13.80 7.63 9.79
N ASP A 270 -14.62 6.60 10.01
CA ASP A 270 -14.98 6.14 11.36
C ASP A 270 -13.75 5.64 12.11
N MET A 271 -12.89 4.82 11.48
CA MET A 271 -11.63 4.36 12.08
C MET A 271 -10.73 5.51 12.50
N MET A 272 -10.52 6.51 11.63
CA MET A 272 -9.72 7.69 11.92
C MET A 272 -10.24 8.44 13.15
N LYS A 273 -11.56 8.63 13.23
CA LYS A 273 -12.22 9.30 14.34
C LYS A 273 -12.16 8.49 15.64
N GLN A 274 -12.60 7.23 15.61
CA GLN A 274 -12.75 6.39 16.81
C GLN A 274 -11.40 6.01 17.43
N ALA A 275 -10.37 5.78 16.60
CA ALA A 275 -9.04 5.47 17.09
C ALA A 275 -8.19 6.73 17.36
N GLY A 276 -8.68 7.93 17.03
CA GLY A 276 -7.93 9.18 17.20
C GLY A 276 -6.62 9.17 16.42
N LEU A 277 -6.65 8.72 15.16
CA LEU A 277 -5.44 8.57 14.35
C LEU A 277 -4.81 9.93 14.04
N ASN A 278 -3.49 10.02 14.14
CA ASN A 278 -2.74 11.15 13.60
C ASN A 278 -2.61 10.98 12.07
N ASP A 279 -3.60 11.47 11.33
CA ASP A 279 -3.69 11.22 9.90
C ASP A 279 -3.03 12.30 9.02
N ILE A 280 -2.44 11.84 7.92
CA ILE A 280 -1.94 12.71 6.84
C ILE A 280 -2.71 12.31 5.58
N THR A 281 -3.65 13.16 5.20
CA THR A 281 -4.48 12.96 4.02
C THR A 281 -3.78 13.50 2.76
N ILE A 282 -3.63 12.64 1.75
CA ILE A 282 -3.05 12.96 0.44
C ILE A 282 -4.12 12.78 -0.62
N HIS A 283 -4.53 13.88 -1.24
CA HIS A 283 -5.31 13.81 -2.47
C HIS A 283 -4.40 13.41 -3.63
N HIS A 284 -4.66 12.26 -4.22
CA HIS A 284 -3.97 11.76 -5.41
C HIS A 284 -3.93 12.81 -6.51
N SER A 285 -5.01 13.57 -6.69
CA SER A 285 -5.08 14.65 -7.66
C SER A 285 -4.08 15.78 -7.40
N SER A 286 -3.96 16.19 -6.15
CA SER A 286 -2.98 17.19 -5.74
C SER A 286 -1.55 16.66 -5.85
N PHE A 287 -1.33 15.39 -5.51
CA PHE A 287 -0.05 14.72 -5.65
C PHE A 287 0.43 14.71 -7.11
N VAL A 288 -0.46 14.42 -8.04
CA VAL A 288 -0.11 14.34 -9.47
C VAL A 288 0.12 15.72 -10.08
N LYS A 289 -0.70 16.71 -9.72
CA LYS A 289 -0.56 18.08 -10.22
C LYS A 289 0.68 18.80 -9.65
N ASN A 290 1.06 18.50 -8.42
CA ASN A 290 2.22 19.10 -7.76
C ASN A 290 2.94 18.05 -6.89
N PRO A 291 3.72 17.13 -7.50
CA PRO A 291 4.38 16.04 -6.79
C PRO A 291 5.40 16.54 -5.77
N LYS A 292 6.25 17.50 -6.15
CA LYS A 292 7.25 18.09 -5.24
C LYS A 292 6.59 18.73 -4.02
N GLY A 293 5.67 19.67 -4.24
CA GLY A 293 5.03 20.39 -3.15
C GLY A 293 4.17 19.49 -2.26
N THR A 294 3.53 18.46 -2.83
CA THR A 294 2.77 17.49 -2.05
C THR A 294 3.67 16.60 -1.21
N MET A 295 4.75 16.07 -1.80
CA MET A 295 5.69 15.26 -1.03
C MET A 295 6.40 16.08 0.05
N GLN A 296 6.81 17.33 -0.23
CA GLN A 296 7.37 18.22 0.78
C GLN A 296 6.45 18.39 2.00
N ARG A 297 5.13 18.58 1.78
CA ARG A 297 4.17 18.68 2.89
C ARG A 297 4.07 17.39 3.69
N VAL A 298 4.15 16.24 3.02
CA VAL A 298 4.18 14.93 3.70
C VAL A 298 5.46 14.81 4.52
N CYS A 299 6.62 15.16 3.97
CA CYS A 299 7.90 15.15 4.67
C CYS A 299 7.87 16.04 5.92
N ASN A 300 7.37 17.27 5.80
CA ASN A 300 7.23 18.20 6.92
C ASN A 300 6.30 17.64 8.00
N SER A 301 5.19 17.00 7.62
CA SER A 301 4.24 16.41 8.57
C SER A 301 4.83 15.21 9.31
N LEU A 302 5.74 14.47 8.66
CA LEU A 302 6.47 13.35 9.23
C LEU A 302 7.78 13.79 9.93
N SER A 303 8.10 15.08 9.92
CA SER A 303 9.38 15.64 10.42
C SER A 303 10.63 14.99 9.80
N VAL A 304 10.56 14.63 8.50
CA VAL A 304 11.73 14.14 7.74
C VAL A 304 12.21 15.18 6.74
N THR A 305 13.54 15.28 6.58
CA THR A 305 14.16 16.24 5.67
C THR A 305 14.19 15.69 4.25
N CYS A 306 13.43 16.33 3.35
CA CYS A 306 13.42 15.97 1.93
C CYS A 306 14.32 16.91 1.13
N SER A 307 15.36 16.36 0.50
CA SER A 307 16.27 17.12 -0.37
C SER A 307 15.60 17.48 -1.70
N GLU A 308 16.10 18.53 -2.36
CA GLU A 308 15.61 18.90 -3.69
C GLU A 308 15.81 17.77 -4.71
N SER A 309 16.89 17.00 -4.62
CA SER A 309 17.14 15.86 -5.49
C SER A 309 16.10 14.74 -5.29
N TYR A 310 15.71 14.46 -4.04
CA TYR A 310 14.65 13.51 -3.73
C TYR A 310 13.30 13.98 -4.28
N LEU A 311 12.94 15.25 -4.09
CA LEU A 311 11.69 15.81 -4.61
C LEU A 311 11.65 15.81 -6.13
N GLN A 312 12.79 16.09 -6.78
CA GLN A 312 12.94 15.98 -8.23
C GLN A 312 12.71 14.54 -8.70
N MET A 313 13.28 13.54 -8.03
CA MET A 313 12.99 12.13 -8.34
C MET A 313 11.50 11.82 -8.25
N VAL A 314 10.83 12.28 -7.19
CA VAL A 314 9.39 12.06 -7.00
C VAL A 314 8.61 12.67 -8.16
N ALA A 315 8.97 13.88 -8.59
CA ALA A 315 8.34 14.53 -9.73
C ALA A 315 8.54 13.77 -11.05
N GLU A 316 9.77 13.32 -11.33
CA GLU A 316 10.13 12.60 -12.56
C GLU A 316 9.47 11.22 -12.68
N HIS A 317 9.22 10.56 -11.55
CA HIS A 317 8.61 9.24 -11.50
C HIS A 317 7.10 9.29 -11.27
N THR A 318 6.55 10.47 -10.99
CA THR A 318 5.10 10.69 -10.97
C THR A 318 4.57 10.74 -12.41
N PHE A 319 3.44 10.10 -12.64
CA PHE A 319 2.80 10.08 -13.95
C PHE A 319 2.29 11.47 -14.32
N SER A 320 2.29 11.78 -15.62
CA SER A 320 1.98 13.13 -16.12
C SER A 320 0.53 13.56 -15.93
N ASN A 321 -0.40 12.60 -15.88
CA ASN A 321 -1.83 12.88 -15.73
C ASN A 321 -2.50 11.83 -14.86
N GLU A 322 -3.50 12.26 -14.10
CA GLU A 322 -4.34 11.34 -13.35
C GLU A 322 -5.02 10.33 -14.27
N SER A 323 -5.00 9.08 -13.85
CA SER A 323 -5.76 8.03 -14.51
C SER A 323 -7.28 8.30 -14.39
N GLN A 324 -7.96 8.40 -15.53
CA GLN A 324 -9.39 8.70 -15.64
C GLN A 324 -10.21 7.47 -16.05
N SER A 325 -10.10 6.37 -15.30
CA SER A 325 -10.79 5.11 -15.59
C SER A 325 -12.32 5.23 -15.63
N ARG A 326 -12.89 6.29 -15.05
CA ARG A 326 -14.33 6.57 -15.14
C ARG A 326 -14.84 6.63 -16.59
N HIS A 327 -14.01 7.06 -17.54
CA HIS A 327 -14.39 7.13 -18.96
C HIS A 327 -14.30 5.78 -19.70
N LEU A 328 -13.74 4.75 -19.06
CA LEU A 328 -13.64 3.39 -19.63
C LEU A 328 -14.86 2.52 -19.29
N VAL A 329 -15.77 2.99 -18.44
CA VAL A 329 -16.93 2.24 -17.97
C VAL A 329 -18.20 2.99 -18.37
N GLU A 330 -19.27 2.26 -18.69
CA GLU A 330 -20.57 2.84 -18.94
C GLU A 330 -21.29 3.17 -17.63
N TRP A 331 -21.62 4.45 -17.44
CA TRP A 331 -22.34 4.96 -16.28
C TRP A 331 -23.74 5.39 -16.70
N THR A 332 -24.77 4.93 -15.99
CA THR A 332 -26.12 5.49 -16.15
C THR A 332 -26.23 6.80 -15.36
N PRO A 333 -27.13 7.73 -15.76
CA PRO A 333 -27.37 8.97 -15.02
C PRO A 333 -27.71 8.73 -13.53
N GLU A 334 -28.44 7.66 -13.23
CA GLU A 334 -28.84 7.29 -11.87
C GLU A 334 -27.64 6.87 -11.02
N LEU A 335 -26.70 6.13 -11.61
CA LEU A 335 -25.47 5.73 -10.91
C LEU A 335 -24.56 6.93 -10.66
N VAL A 336 -24.46 7.87 -11.60
CA VAL A 336 -23.73 9.13 -11.39
C VAL A 336 -24.36 9.91 -10.23
N LYS A 337 -25.68 10.16 -10.25
CA LYS A 337 -26.40 10.84 -9.17
C LYS A 337 -26.21 10.13 -7.81
N THR A 338 -26.17 8.81 -7.80
CA THR A 338 -25.90 8.02 -6.58
C THR A 338 -24.51 8.31 -6.02
N VAL A 339 -23.49 8.39 -6.87
CA VAL A 339 -22.13 8.74 -6.43
C VAL A 339 -22.06 10.20 -5.98
N GLU A 340 -22.69 11.15 -6.69
CA GLU A 340 -22.75 12.56 -6.29
C GLU A 340 -23.39 12.74 -4.91
N ALA A 341 -24.51 12.07 -4.66
CA ALA A 341 -25.20 12.12 -3.38
C ALA A 341 -24.34 11.57 -2.23
N ASN A 342 -23.55 10.51 -2.47
CA ASN A 342 -22.64 9.99 -1.46
C ASN A 342 -21.38 10.87 -1.28
N ILE A 343 -20.84 11.45 -2.36
CA ILE A 343 -19.75 12.43 -2.28
C ILE A 343 -20.17 13.62 -1.39
N ALA A 344 -21.40 14.11 -1.53
CA ALA A 344 -21.89 15.26 -0.76
C ALA A 344 -21.86 15.03 0.76
N LYS A 345 -21.99 13.77 1.21
CA LYS A 345 -21.95 13.37 2.63
C LYS A 345 -20.55 13.44 3.24
N HIS A 346 -19.49 13.45 2.42
CA HIS A 346 -18.12 13.33 2.90
C HIS A 346 -17.28 14.54 2.46
N PRO A 347 -16.95 15.49 3.37
CA PRO A 347 -16.18 16.70 3.05
C PRO A 347 -14.90 16.44 2.26
N ILE A 348 -14.17 15.39 2.60
CA ILE A 348 -12.93 14.96 1.95
C ILE A 348 -13.09 14.59 0.46
N LEU A 349 -14.31 14.36 -0.01
CA LEU A 349 -14.59 13.99 -1.40
C LEU A 349 -15.22 15.14 -2.22
N LYS A 350 -15.61 16.25 -1.58
CA LYS A 350 -16.50 17.28 -2.18
C LYS A 350 -15.97 17.91 -3.48
N HIS A 351 -14.67 18.00 -3.66
CA HIS A 351 -14.03 18.57 -4.85
C HIS A 351 -13.97 17.60 -6.04
N TYR A 352 -14.25 16.31 -5.85
CA TYR A 352 -14.29 15.37 -6.96
C TYR A 352 -15.61 15.45 -7.73
N LYS A 353 -15.49 15.37 -9.06
CA LYS A 353 -16.60 15.39 -10.00
C LYS A 353 -16.41 14.29 -11.03
N PHE A 354 -17.48 13.96 -11.75
CA PHE A 354 -17.44 12.97 -12.82
C PHE A 354 -16.68 13.46 -14.06
N LYS A 355 -16.70 14.78 -14.31
CA LYS A 355 -16.13 15.40 -15.52
C LYS A 355 -14.68 15.00 -15.77
#